data_AF-J6EFR2-F1
#
_entry.id   AF-J6EFR2-F1
#
_cell.length_a   1.000
_cell.length_b   1.000
_cell.length_c   1.000
_cell.angle_alpha   90.00
_cell.angle_beta   90.00
_cell.angle_gamma   90.00
#
_symmetry.space_group_name_H-M   'P 1'
#
loop_
_entity.id
_entity.type
_entity.pdbx_description
1 polymer ?
#
loop_
_entity_poly.entity_id
_entity_poly.type
_entity_poly.pdbx_seq_one_letter_code
_entity_poly.pdbx_strand_id
1 'polypeptide(L)'
;MSLNIHIKSGQDKWEVAVAPECTVLQFKEAISKANSIPVANQRLIYSGKILKDDQTVDSYHIQDGHSVHLVKSQPKPDAGGATGANNATATSAAVGTSATPNMSSGQSAGFNPLADLTSARYAGYLNMPSADMFGPDGGALNNDSNNQDELLRMMENPIFQSQMNEMLSNHRC
;
A
#
# COMPACT_ATOMS: atom_id res chain seq x y z
N MET A 1 7.67 25.51 33.74
CA MET A 1 6.19 25.49 33.61
C MET A 1 5.83 24.25 32.81
N SER A 2 4.89 23.44 33.28
CA SER A 2 4.37 22.27 32.54
C SER A 2 3.10 22.64 31.79
N LEU A 3 2.93 22.08 30.59
CA LEU A 3 1.73 22.15 29.78
C LEU A 3 0.98 20.82 29.93
N ASN A 4 -0.30 20.88 30.32
CA ASN A 4 -1.20 19.73 30.32
C ASN A 4 -1.75 19.54 28.91
N ILE A 5 -1.37 18.44 28.26
CA ILE A 5 -1.78 18.14 26.90
C ILE A 5 -2.71 16.93 26.91
N HIS A 6 -3.85 17.06 26.24
CA HIS A 6 -4.82 15.99 26.07
C HIS A 6 -4.47 15.12 24.86
N ILE A 7 -4.13 13.86 25.06
CA ILE A 7 -3.93 12.89 23.97
C ILE A 7 -5.24 12.17 23.69
N LYS A 8 -5.68 12.18 22.42
CA LYS A 8 -6.87 11.48 21.94
C LYS A 8 -6.49 10.38 20.96
N SER A 9 -6.94 9.15 21.18
CA SER A 9 -6.77 8.02 20.27
C SER A 9 -8.12 7.35 20.05
N GLY A 10 -8.85 7.78 19.02
CA GLY A 10 -10.22 7.30 18.79
C GLY A 10 -11.12 7.61 19.97
N GLN A 11 -11.50 6.58 20.75
CA GLN A 11 -12.33 6.72 21.95
C GLN A 11 -11.49 6.96 23.23
N ASP A 12 -10.21 6.61 23.22
CA ASP A 12 -9.35 6.74 24.39
C ASP A 12 -8.82 8.15 24.55
N LYS A 13 -8.77 8.64 25.79
CA LYS A 13 -8.20 9.94 26.16
C LYS A 13 -7.21 9.78 27.31
N TRP A 14 -6.03 10.35 27.16
CA TRP A 14 -5.03 10.49 28.23
C TRP A 14 -4.64 11.96 28.40
N GLU A 15 -4.09 12.29 29.55
CA GLU A 15 -3.55 13.62 29.84
C GLU A 15 -2.10 13.45 30.28
N VAL A 16 -1.21 14.21 29.66
CA VAL A 16 0.22 14.17 29.98
C VAL A 16 0.70 15.60 30.17
N ALA A 17 1.41 15.82 31.28
CA ALA A 17 2.07 17.07 31.57
C ALA A 17 3.52 17.03 31.06
N VAL A 18 3.89 17.95 30.17
CA VAL A 18 5.27 18.10 29.67
C VAL A 18 5.69 19.56 29.60
N ALA A 19 6.99 19.83 29.65
CA ALA A 19 7.50 21.19 29.48
C ALA A 19 7.49 21.61 27.99
N PRO A 20 7.29 22.91 27.67
CA PRO A 20 7.30 23.41 26.29
C PRO A 20 8.65 23.19 25.58
N GLU A 21 9.73 23.20 26.35
CA GLU A 21 11.10 22.98 25.89
C GLU A 21 11.45 21.50 25.63
N CYS A 22 10.59 20.57 26.04
CA CYS A 22 10.79 19.16 25.74
C CYS A 22 10.69 18.90 24.23
N THR A 23 11.50 17.97 23.75
CA THR A 23 11.40 17.46 22.40
C THR A 23 10.16 16.58 22.25
N VAL A 24 9.68 16.44 21.02
CA VAL A 24 8.58 15.52 20.70
C VAL A 24 8.95 14.08 21.08
N LEU A 25 10.23 13.71 21.04
CA LEU A 25 10.70 12.40 21.49
C LEU A 25 10.37 12.15 22.97
N GLN A 26 10.74 13.08 23.86
CA GLN A 26 10.43 12.99 25.29
C GLN A 26 8.92 12.93 25.55
N PHE A 27 8.15 13.70 24.77
CA PHE A 27 6.69 13.66 24.84
C PHE A 27 6.11 12.30 24.43
N LYS A 28 6.62 11.68 23.34
CA LYS A 28 6.24 10.32 22.94
C LYS A 28 6.61 9.28 23.99
N GLU A 29 7.77 9.40 24.64
CA GLU A 29 8.16 8.51 25.74
C GLU A 29 7.20 8.60 26.93
N ALA A 30 6.78 9.82 27.30
CA ALA A 30 5.79 10.02 28.35
C ALA A 30 4.43 9.40 27.97
N ILE A 31 4.01 9.55 26.71
CA ILE A 31 2.79 8.93 26.19
C ILE A 31 2.91 7.41 26.15
N SER A 32 4.06 6.86 25.75
CA SER A 32 4.34 5.42 25.67
C SER A 32 4.14 4.73 27.01
N LYS A 33 4.55 5.40 28.10
CA LYS A 33 4.32 4.93 29.47
C LYS A 33 2.84 4.89 29.85
N ALA A 34 2.02 5.78 29.32
CA ALA A 34 0.59 5.87 29.64
C ALA A 34 -0.28 4.92 28.80
N ASN A 35 0.04 4.75 27.51
CA ASN A 35 -0.79 3.97 26.57
C ASN A 35 -0.22 2.59 26.21
N SER A 36 1.01 2.27 26.64
CA SER A 36 1.74 1.05 26.29
C SER A 36 2.03 0.84 24.79
N ILE A 37 1.97 1.89 23.97
CA ILE A 37 2.33 1.88 22.55
C ILE A 37 3.79 2.31 22.41
N PRO A 38 4.66 1.55 21.73
CA PRO A 38 6.06 1.93 21.56
C PRO A 38 6.20 3.20 20.72
N VAL A 39 7.15 4.07 21.07
CA VAL A 39 7.44 5.37 20.43
C VAL A 39 7.51 5.28 18.90
N ALA A 40 8.12 4.21 18.35
CA ALA A 40 8.25 3.98 16.91
C ALA A 40 6.90 3.82 16.18
N ASN A 41 5.89 3.28 16.88
CA ASN A 41 4.55 3.07 16.32
C ASN A 41 3.60 4.23 16.65
N GLN A 42 4.08 5.28 17.29
CA GLN A 42 3.27 6.45 17.62
C GLN A 42 3.40 7.52 16.54
N ARG A 43 2.27 7.90 15.95
CA ARG A 43 2.17 9.12 15.13
C ARG A 43 1.26 10.11 15.84
N LEU A 44 1.84 11.25 16.19
CA LEU A 44 1.15 12.35 16.85
C LEU A 44 0.80 13.42 15.82
N ILE A 45 -0.46 13.87 15.81
CA ILE A 45 -1.02 14.80 14.84
C ILE A 45 -1.63 15.98 15.60
N TYR A 46 -1.19 17.19 15.28
CA TYR A 46 -1.68 18.42 15.88
C TYR A 46 -1.87 19.48 14.80
N SER A 47 -3.06 20.11 14.76
CA SER A 47 -3.41 21.13 13.76
C SER A 47 -3.14 20.70 12.29
N GLY A 48 -3.40 19.42 11.98
CA GLY A 48 -3.14 18.84 10.65
C GLY A 48 -1.67 18.53 10.34
N LYS A 49 -0.74 18.80 11.26
CA LYS A 49 0.70 18.51 11.11
C LYS A 49 1.10 17.30 11.95
N ILE A 50 1.96 16.46 11.39
CA ILE A 50 2.58 15.35 12.13
C ILE A 50 3.76 15.92 12.92
N LEU A 51 3.77 15.67 14.23
CA LEU A 51 4.86 16.07 15.11
C LEU A 51 6.07 15.17 14.83
N LYS A 52 7.23 15.80 14.58
CA LYS A 52 8.50 15.12 14.33
C LYS A 52 9.38 15.20 15.57
N ASP A 53 10.17 14.16 15.79
CA ASP A 53 11.05 14.00 16.96
C ASP A 53 12.14 15.09 17.05
N ASP A 54 12.52 15.68 15.92
CA ASP A 54 13.53 16.74 15.79
C ASP A 54 13.08 18.11 16.34
N GLN A 55 11.78 18.31 16.53
CA GLN A 55 11.20 19.59 16.94
C GLN A 55 10.74 19.56 18.40
N THR A 56 10.66 20.73 19.01
CA THR A 56 10.10 20.93 20.36
C THR A 56 8.59 21.09 20.34
N VAL A 57 7.94 20.84 21.48
CA VAL A 57 6.50 21.06 21.66
C VAL A 57 6.12 22.52 21.38
N ASP A 58 6.95 23.46 21.84
CA ASP A 58 6.75 24.91 21.65
C ASP A 58 6.76 25.33 20.16
N SER A 59 7.61 24.71 19.34
CA SER A 59 7.70 25.01 17.90
C SER A 59 6.39 24.75 17.15
N TYR A 60 5.51 23.91 17.68
CA TYR A 60 4.20 23.62 17.10
C TYR A 60 3.09 24.49 17.69
N HIS A 61 3.41 25.42 18.60
CA HIS A 61 2.46 26.28 19.30
C HIS A 61 1.38 25.48 20.03
N ILE A 62 1.80 24.39 20.69
CA ILE A 62 0.95 23.62 21.58
C ILE A 62 0.92 24.36 22.92
N GLN A 63 -0.28 24.71 23.39
CA GLN A 63 -0.46 25.36 24.69
C GLN A 63 -1.12 24.39 25.68
N ASP A 64 -1.24 24.83 26.92
CA ASP A 64 -1.95 24.11 27.98
C ASP A 64 -3.42 23.88 27.59
N GLY A 65 -3.92 22.67 27.85
CA GLY A 65 -5.29 22.24 27.54
C GLY A 65 -5.53 21.78 26.10
N HIS A 66 -4.56 21.94 25.19
CA HIS A 66 -4.72 21.55 23.79
C HIS A 66 -4.81 20.03 23.60
N SER A 67 -5.41 19.62 22.48
CA SER A 67 -5.60 18.20 22.14
C SER A 67 -4.70 17.75 21.01
N VAL A 68 -3.96 16.66 21.22
CA VAL A 68 -3.13 15.99 20.21
C VAL A 68 -3.77 14.64 19.86
N HIS A 69 -3.89 14.36 18.56
CA HIS A 69 -4.38 13.07 18.10
C HIS A 69 -3.24 12.07 17.98
N LEU A 70 -3.36 10.94 18.66
CA LEU A 70 -2.46 9.81 18.55
C LEU A 70 -3.08 8.75 17.65
N VAL A 71 -2.29 8.25 16.70
CA VAL A 71 -2.62 7.09 15.88
C VAL A 71 -1.51 6.05 15.92
N LYS A 72 -1.90 4.78 16.04
CA LYS A 72 -1.02 3.62 15.91
C LYS A 72 -0.57 3.47 14.46
N SER A 73 0.68 3.85 14.17
CA SER A 73 1.32 3.53 12.90
C SER A 73 1.79 2.08 12.98
N GLN A 74 1.30 1.24 12.07
CA GLN A 74 1.90 -0.08 11.86
C GLN A 74 3.31 0.13 11.32
N PRO A 75 4.35 -0.50 11.90
CA PRO A 75 5.65 -0.51 11.27
C PRO A 75 5.45 -1.20 9.93
N LYS A 76 5.72 -0.49 8.84
CA LYS A 76 5.78 -1.10 7.52
C LYS A 76 6.88 -2.15 7.62
N PRO A 77 6.64 -3.44 7.28
CA PRO A 77 7.72 -4.42 7.27
C PRO A 77 8.79 -3.86 6.35
N ASP A 78 9.97 -3.76 6.90
CA ASP A 78 11.11 -3.04 6.38
C ASP A 78 11.50 -3.63 5.03
N ALA A 79 11.00 -3.05 3.94
CA ALA A 79 11.65 -3.19 2.65
C ALA A 79 12.94 -2.36 2.70
N GLY A 80 14.00 -2.97 3.23
CA GLY A 80 15.39 -2.60 2.99
C GLY A 80 15.82 -1.25 3.53
N GLY A 81 16.30 -1.25 4.78
CA GLY A 81 17.30 -0.28 5.20
C GLY A 81 18.57 -0.45 4.35
N ALA A 82 18.86 0.54 3.50
CA ALA A 82 20.18 0.71 2.92
C ALA A 82 20.90 1.81 3.71
N THR A 83 21.76 1.39 4.63
CA THR A 83 22.80 2.25 5.24
C THR A 83 24.10 1.48 5.09
N GLY A 84 25.07 2.03 4.35
CA GLY A 84 26.39 1.44 4.20
C GLY A 84 27.15 1.97 2.99
N ALA A 85 28.12 2.85 3.27
CA ALA A 85 29.02 3.55 2.37
C ALA A 85 29.75 2.67 1.32
N ASN A 86 30.25 3.29 0.23
CA ASN A 86 31.70 3.45 0.01
C ASN A 86 32.04 4.25 -1.25
N ASN A 87 32.87 5.27 -1.02
CA ASN A 87 33.60 6.06 -2.00
C ASN A 87 34.80 5.25 -2.52
N ALA A 88 34.99 5.13 -3.84
CA ALA A 88 36.27 4.69 -4.40
C ALA A 88 36.51 5.26 -5.80
N THR A 89 37.55 6.07 -5.89
CA THR A 89 38.23 6.55 -7.10
C THR A 89 39.30 5.53 -7.52
N ALA A 90 39.64 5.52 -8.82
CA ALA A 90 40.91 5.06 -9.44
C ALA A 90 41.02 3.63 -10.04
N THR A 91 41.09 3.60 -11.39
CA THR A 91 42.26 3.16 -12.21
C THR A 91 42.53 1.67 -12.54
N SER A 92 42.54 1.41 -13.87
CA SER A 92 43.35 0.47 -14.69
C SER A 92 43.08 -1.06 -14.79
N ALA A 93 42.68 -1.44 -16.01
CA ALA A 93 43.29 -2.42 -16.94
C ALA A 93 43.33 -3.95 -16.66
N ALA A 94 42.66 -4.67 -17.59
CA ALA A 94 43.09 -5.85 -18.37
C ALA A 94 42.98 -7.31 -17.84
N VAL A 95 42.07 -8.03 -18.53
CA VAL A 95 42.04 -9.44 -19.04
C VAL A 95 41.84 -10.66 -18.10
N GLY A 96 40.77 -11.43 -18.36
CA GLY A 96 40.57 -12.78 -17.79
C GLY A 96 39.13 -13.33 -17.80
N THR A 97 38.55 -13.54 -18.98
CA THR A 97 37.55 -14.57 -19.38
C THR A 97 36.59 -15.22 -18.35
N SER A 98 35.31 -14.82 -18.33
CA SER A 98 34.15 -15.75 -18.27
C SER A 98 32.82 -15.01 -18.49
N ALA A 99 32.19 -15.34 -19.62
CA ALA A 99 30.82 -15.10 -20.10
C ALA A 99 29.85 -14.21 -19.28
N THR A 100 29.58 -13.04 -19.83
CA THR A 100 28.32 -12.29 -19.66
C THR A 100 27.38 -12.59 -20.84
N PRO A 101 26.08 -12.83 -20.60
CA PRO A 101 25.08 -12.60 -21.63
C PRO A 101 24.76 -11.11 -21.71
N ASN A 102 25.28 -10.51 -22.76
CA ASN A 102 24.83 -9.28 -23.38
C ASN A 102 23.29 -9.30 -23.54
N MET A 103 22.55 -8.54 -22.73
CA MET A 103 21.14 -8.25 -22.99
C MET A 103 21.06 -7.04 -23.92
N SER A 104 21.25 -7.36 -25.20
CA SER A 104 20.91 -6.50 -26.32
C SER A 104 19.39 -6.39 -26.44
N SER A 105 18.93 -5.19 -26.76
CA SER A 105 17.60 -4.80 -27.20
C SER A 105 16.80 -5.85 -27.99
N GLY A 106 15.53 -6.01 -27.60
CA GLY A 106 14.46 -6.53 -28.46
C GLY A 106 13.84 -7.84 -27.95
N GLN A 107 12.56 -7.78 -27.59
CA GLN A 107 11.68 -8.94 -27.35
C GLN A 107 12.16 -9.94 -26.29
N SER A 108 11.69 -9.80 -25.06
CA SER A 108 11.14 -10.97 -24.36
C SER A 108 10.30 -10.55 -23.18
N ALA A 109 9.17 -11.24 -23.08
CA ALA A 109 8.18 -11.15 -22.05
C ALA A 109 8.81 -11.14 -20.65
N GLY A 110 8.41 -10.16 -19.85
CA GLY A 110 8.76 -10.11 -18.44
C GLY A 110 8.35 -11.42 -17.76
N PHE A 111 9.29 -12.01 -17.03
CA PHE A 111 9.03 -13.06 -16.05
C PHE A 111 7.99 -12.55 -15.04
N ASN A 112 6.72 -12.76 -15.37
CA ASN A 112 5.58 -12.57 -14.50
C ASN A 112 5.14 -13.98 -14.04
N PRO A 113 5.64 -14.47 -12.90
CA PRO A 113 5.26 -15.80 -12.39
C PRO A 113 3.75 -15.91 -12.07
N LEU A 114 3.07 -14.77 -11.98
CA LEU A 114 1.62 -14.68 -11.87
C LEU A 114 0.90 -14.87 -13.23
N ALA A 115 1.51 -14.41 -14.33
CA ALA A 115 0.99 -14.60 -15.68
C ALA A 115 1.15 -16.04 -16.16
N ASP A 116 2.24 -16.72 -15.76
CA ASP A 116 2.49 -18.13 -16.07
C ASP A 116 1.45 -19.06 -15.41
N LEU A 117 1.12 -18.80 -14.13
CA LEU A 117 0.08 -19.57 -13.42
C LEU A 117 -1.35 -19.30 -13.92
N THR A 118 -1.64 -18.07 -14.39
CA THR A 118 -2.96 -17.70 -14.90
C THR A 118 -3.19 -18.25 -16.30
N SER A 119 -2.15 -18.25 -17.14
CA SER A 119 -2.22 -18.77 -18.52
C SER A 119 -2.25 -20.30 -18.58
N ALA A 120 -1.47 -21.00 -17.75
CA ALA A 120 -1.46 -22.46 -17.72
C ALA A 120 -2.78 -23.10 -17.25
N ARG A 121 -3.53 -22.40 -16.38
CA ARG A 121 -4.86 -22.87 -15.91
C ARG A 121 -5.98 -22.70 -16.93
N TYR A 122 -5.84 -21.78 -17.89
CA TYR A 122 -6.91 -21.44 -18.84
C TYR A 122 -6.72 -22.12 -20.23
N ALA A 123 -5.55 -22.68 -20.51
CA ALA A 123 -5.25 -23.32 -21.80
C ALA A 123 -5.94 -24.69 -22.05
N GLY A 124 -6.79 -25.18 -21.13
CA GLY A 124 -7.27 -26.56 -21.15
C GLY A 124 -8.68 -26.80 -21.70
N TYR A 125 -9.59 -25.84 -21.63
CA TYR A 125 -10.99 -26.05 -21.99
C TYR A 125 -11.62 -24.69 -22.31
N LEU A 126 -11.75 -24.34 -23.59
CA LEU A 126 -12.92 -23.67 -24.21
C LEU A 126 -12.53 -23.16 -25.62
N ASN A 127 -13.43 -23.42 -26.56
CA ASN A 127 -13.39 -22.94 -27.95
C ASN A 127 -13.51 -21.40 -28.00
N MET A 128 -12.36 -20.71 -27.96
CA MET A 128 -12.33 -19.25 -27.98
C MET A 128 -12.65 -18.66 -29.37
N PRO A 129 -13.39 -17.55 -29.43
CA PRO A 129 -13.64 -16.79 -30.64
C PRO A 129 -12.35 -16.20 -31.22
N SER A 130 -12.30 -16.07 -32.54
CA SER A 130 -11.12 -15.69 -33.32
C SER A 130 -10.44 -14.41 -32.83
N ALA A 131 -9.11 -14.42 -32.91
CA ALA A 131 -8.18 -13.34 -32.55
C ALA A 131 -8.36 -12.00 -33.30
N ASP A 132 -9.41 -11.84 -34.09
CA ASP A 132 -9.80 -10.58 -34.74
C ASP A 132 -10.46 -9.58 -33.76
N MET A 133 -10.90 -10.04 -32.59
CA MET A 133 -11.53 -9.17 -31.58
C MET A 133 -10.51 -8.44 -30.67
N PHE A 134 -9.23 -8.80 -30.74
CA PHE A 134 -8.16 -8.19 -29.95
C PHE A 134 -7.09 -7.61 -30.89
N GLY A 135 -7.55 -6.78 -31.83
CA GLY A 135 -6.70 -6.08 -32.79
C GLY A 135 -5.73 -5.09 -32.11
N PRO A 136 -4.69 -4.64 -32.84
CA PRO A 136 -3.60 -3.80 -32.33
C PRO A 136 -4.00 -2.36 -31.91
N ASP A 137 -5.29 -2.01 -31.95
CA ASP A 137 -5.82 -0.66 -31.67
C ASP A 137 -6.56 -0.58 -30.31
N GLY A 138 -5.99 -1.18 -29.26
CA GLY A 138 -6.32 -0.82 -27.86
C GLY A 138 -7.80 -0.81 -27.49
N GLY A 139 -8.50 -1.94 -27.68
CA GLY A 139 -9.94 -2.09 -27.38
C GLY A 139 -10.32 -1.93 -25.90
N ALA A 140 -10.58 -0.67 -25.52
CA ALA A 140 -11.69 -0.19 -24.69
C ALA A 140 -12.18 -1.01 -23.47
N LEU A 141 -11.30 -1.60 -22.67
CA LEU A 141 -11.57 -1.83 -21.23
C LEU A 141 -11.14 -0.61 -20.43
N ASN A 142 -11.69 0.53 -20.79
CA ASN A 142 -11.69 1.70 -19.93
C ASN A 142 -12.78 1.48 -18.88
N ASN A 143 -12.39 1.77 -17.65
CA ASN A 143 -13.18 1.73 -16.44
C ASN A 143 -14.40 2.66 -16.56
N ASP A 144 -15.52 2.17 -17.10
CA ASP A 144 -16.78 2.91 -17.13
C ASP A 144 -17.88 2.12 -16.42
N SER A 145 -18.37 2.71 -15.33
CA SER A 145 -19.42 2.19 -14.45
C SER A 145 -20.76 1.91 -15.15
N ASN A 146 -20.91 2.21 -16.45
CA ASN A 146 -22.08 1.91 -17.26
C ASN A 146 -22.26 0.43 -17.63
N ASN A 147 -21.21 -0.41 -17.51
CA ASN A 147 -21.31 -1.81 -17.92
C ASN A 147 -22.08 -2.70 -16.91
N GLN A 148 -22.51 -2.12 -15.78
CA GLN A 148 -23.40 -2.79 -14.82
C GLN A 148 -24.85 -2.83 -15.32
N ASP A 149 -25.33 -1.78 -16.00
CA ASP A 149 -26.67 -1.75 -16.59
C ASP A 149 -26.79 -2.69 -17.80
N GLU A 150 -25.70 -2.88 -18.55
CA GLU A 150 -25.64 -3.87 -19.63
C GLU A 150 -25.64 -5.30 -19.10
N LEU A 151 -24.90 -5.57 -18.01
CA LEU A 151 -24.94 -6.85 -17.29
C LEU A 151 -26.33 -7.11 -16.68
N LEU A 152 -27.00 -6.08 -16.16
CA LEU A 152 -28.36 -6.18 -15.61
C LEU A 152 -29.40 -6.49 -16.70
N ARG A 153 -29.26 -5.90 -17.89
CA ARG A 153 -30.09 -6.23 -19.07
C ARG A 153 -29.77 -7.59 -19.66
N MET A 154 -28.53 -8.04 -19.55
CA MET A 154 -28.12 -9.39 -19.95
C MET A 154 -28.69 -10.44 -18.98
N MET A 155 -28.85 -10.09 -17.70
CA MET A 155 -29.46 -10.91 -16.66
C MET A 155 -31.00 -10.94 -16.73
N GLU A 156 -31.63 -9.92 -17.33
CA GLU A 156 -33.08 -9.86 -17.58
C GLU A 156 -33.50 -10.54 -18.91
N ASN A 157 -32.54 -11.02 -19.72
CA ASN A 157 -32.84 -11.66 -20.99
C ASN A 157 -33.52 -13.04 -20.78
N PRO A 158 -34.71 -13.30 -21.36
CA PRO A 158 -35.46 -14.55 -21.17
C PRO A 158 -34.71 -15.80 -21.68
N ILE A 159 -33.77 -15.65 -22.63
CA ILE A 159 -32.89 -16.74 -23.06
C ILE A 159 -31.85 -17.08 -21.97
N PHE A 160 -31.32 -16.07 -21.28
CA PHE A 160 -30.34 -16.25 -20.20
C PHE A 160 -30.98 -16.87 -18.94
N GLN A 161 -32.22 -16.50 -18.60
CA GLN A 161 -32.97 -17.15 -17.52
C GLN A 161 -33.25 -18.62 -17.79
N SER A 162 -33.54 -18.99 -19.04
CA SER A 162 -33.76 -20.39 -19.44
C SER A 162 -32.49 -21.22 -19.22
N GLN A 163 -31.34 -20.67 -19.61
CA GLN A 163 -30.04 -21.32 -19.45
C GLN A 163 -29.61 -21.43 -17.99
N MET A 164 -29.84 -20.40 -17.17
CA MET A 164 -29.53 -20.44 -15.74
C MET A 164 -30.44 -21.42 -15.00
N ASN A 165 -31.73 -21.49 -15.36
CA ASN A 165 -32.67 -22.45 -14.79
C ASN A 165 -32.32 -23.90 -15.15
N GLU A 166 -31.81 -24.16 -16.35
CA GLU A 166 -31.29 -25.50 -16.73
C GLU A 166 -30.03 -25.89 -15.97
N MET A 167 -29.11 -24.95 -15.69
CA MET A 167 -27.92 -25.23 -14.88
C MET A 167 -28.24 -25.47 -13.40
N LEU A 168 -29.20 -24.72 -12.83
CA LEU A 168 -29.65 -24.92 -11.45
C LEU A 168 -30.51 -26.19 -11.30
N SER A 169 -31.20 -26.63 -12.36
CA SER A 169 -32.02 -27.85 -12.34
C SER A 169 -31.21 -29.14 -12.50
N ASN A 170 -29.98 -29.08 -13.04
CA ASN A 170 -29.15 -30.26 -13.31
C ASN A 170 -28.22 -30.71 -12.16
N HIS A 171 -28.29 -30.09 -10.98
CA HIS A 171 -27.46 -30.48 -9.81
C HIS A 171 -28.25 -31.18 -8.69
N ARG A 172 -29.51 -31.58 -8.91
CA ARG A 172 -30.21 -32.51 -8.00
C ARG A 172 -30.23 -33.92 -8.60
N CYS A 173 -29.10 -34.61 -8.50
CA CYS A 173 -29.01 -36.07 -8.43
C CYS A 173 -27.96 -36.41 -7.38
#